data_AF-A0A222VSS8-F1
#
_entry.id   AF-A0A222VSS8-F1
#
_cell.length_a   1.000
_cell.length_b   1.000
_cell.length_c   1.000
_cell.angle_alpha   90.00
_cell.angle_beta   90.00
_cell.angle_gamma   90.00
#
_symmetry.space_group_name_H-M   'P 1'
#
loop_
_entity.id
_entity.type
_entity.pdbx_description
1 polymer ?
#
loop_
_entity_poly.entity_id
_entity_poly.type
_entity_poly.pdbx_seq_one_letter_code
_entity_poly.pdbx_strand_id
1 'polypeptide(L)'
;MTVPVPDFGVLDAWADSGEWVDRVQRCLEDDAAAWVAATERAALSKDRSWVLLAWVERCASLVVVTRRAGLVRTAAFALSLLADDVLDRRDVLLVASLIRRASELAALDFASLATEGCERAGERGRRCLAWLRKVPERTPSTHTESGSGDGFRFRRVPSGPDSVEGQA
;
A
#
# COMPACT_ATOMS: atom_id res chain seq x y z
N MET A 1 -21.55 17.21 12.11
CA MET A 1 -21.59 16.06 11.20
C MET A 1 -20.23 15.37 11.28
N THR A 2 -20.18 14.26 12.01
CA THR A 2 -18.96 13.47 12.24
C THR A 2 -18.74 12.62 11.00
N VAL A 3 -17.68 12.90 10.24
CA VAL A 3 -17.27 12.04 9.13
C VAL A 3 -16.95 10.68 9.73
N PRO A 4 -17.61 9.58 9.30
CA PRO A 4 -17.29 8.26 9.79
C PRO A 4 -15.91 7.88 9.24
N VAL A 5 -14.87 8.15 10.01
CA VAL A 5 -13.62 7.44 9.87
C VAL A 5 -13.96 5.96 10.14
N PRO A 6 -13.74 5.03 9.19
CA PRO A 6 -14.20 3.66 9.35
C PRO A 6 -13.61 3.05 10.63
N ASP A 7 -14.39 2.19 11.28
CA ASP A 7 -13.95 1.48 12.47
C ASP A 7 -12.84 0.50 12.10
N PHE A 8 -11.60 0.86 12.42
CA PHE A 8 -10.41 0.09 12.10
C PHE A 8 -10.27 -1.18 12.97
N GLY A 9 -11.05 -1.33 14.05
CA GLY A 9 -11.05 -2.52 14.91
C GLY A 9 -11.50 -3.79 14.20
N VAL A 10 -12.15 -3.67 13.03
CA VAL A 10 -12.62 -4.80 12.23
C VAL A 10 -11.58 -5.29 11.20
N LEU A 11 -10.43 -4.63 11.09
CA LEU A 11 -9.45 -4.89 10.02
C LEU A 11 -8.46 -6.02 10.38
N ASP A 12 -8.22 -6.31 11.65
CA ASP A 12 -7.37 -7.43 12.09
C ASP A 12 -8.03 -8.80 11.87
N ALA A 13 -9.36 -8.89 11.98
CA ALA A 13 -10.10 -10.15 11.80
C ALA A 13 -10.21 -10.60 10.33
N TRP A 14 -9.88 -9.74 9.36
CA TRP A 14 -10.14 -9.96 7.94
C TRP A 14 -8.90 -9.95 7.04
N ALA A 15 -7.70 -9.90 7.61
CA ALA A 15 -6.44 -9.78 6.86
C ALA A 15 -6.23 -10.88 5.79
N ASP A 16 -6.93 -12.02 5.90
CA ASP A 16 -6.84 -13.14 4.96
C ASP A 16 -7.87 -13.16 3.82
N SER A 17 -8.91 -12.32 3.82
CA SER A 17 -9.98 -12.37 2.80
C SER A 17 -9.83 -11.30 1.71
N GLY A 18 -10.19 -11.64 0.46
CA GLY A 18 -10.28 -10.68 -0.64
C GLY A 18 -11.32 -9.57 -0.40
N GLU A 19 -12.34 -9.87 0.40
CA GLU A 19 -13.41 -8.93 0.77
C GLU A 19 -12.91 -7.73 1.56
N TRP A 20 -11.90 -7.92 2.41
CA TRP A 20 -11.28 -6.83 3.16
C TRP A 20 -10.65 -5.80 2.22
N VAL A 21 -9.89 -6.28 1.23
CA VAL A 21 -9.22 -5.40 0.27
C VAL A 21 -10.24 -4.56 -0.49
N ASP A 22 -11.29 -5.19 -1.00
CA ASP A 22 -12.34 -4.50 -1.76
C ASP A 22 -13.15 -3.53 -0.90
N ARG A 23 -13.34 -3.81 0.41
CA ARG A 23 -14.03 -2.90 1.32
C ARG A 23 -13.20 -1.65 1.61
N VAL A 24 -11.91 -1.81 1.92
CA VAL A 24 -11.02 -0.66 2.14
C VAL A 24 -10.84 0.13 0.85
N GLN A 25 -10.72 -0.53 -0.30
CA GLN A 25 -10.67 0.13 -1.59
C GLN A 25 -11.91 1.03 -1.80
N ARG A 26 -13.11 0.49 -1.60
CA ARG A 26 -14.37 1.26 -1.70
C ARG A 26 -14.40 2.42 -0.71
N CYS A 27 -14.03 2.20 0.56
CA CYS A 27 -13.98 3.29 1.54
C CYS A 27 -13.03 4.43 1.12
N LEU A 28 -11.89 4.12 0.51
CA LEU A 28 -10.96 5.13 -0.01
C LEU A 28 -11.45 5.77 -1.32
N GLU A 29 -12.26 5.08 -2.10
CA GLU A 29 -12.82 5.53 -3.37
C GLU A 29 -14.03 6.45 -3.19
N ASP A 30 -14.96 6.06 -2.32
CA ASP A 30 -16.26 6.71 -2.15
C ASP A 30 -16.15 8.15 -1.63
N ASP A 31 -15.16 8.45 -0.78
CA ASP A 31 -14.98 9.80 -0.21
C ASP A 31 -13.51 10.20 0.02
N ALA A 32 -12.75 10.29 -1.07
CA ALA A 32 -11.34 10.69 -1.03
C ALA A 32 -11.10 12.03 -0.31
N ALA A 33 -11.99 13.00 -0.53
CA ALA A 33 -11.89 14.34 0.05
C ALA A 33 -12.05 14.30 1.57
N ALA A 34 -12.98 13.49 2.09
CA ALA A 34 -13.13 13.31 3.52
C ALA A 34 -11.91 12.65 4.16
N TRP A 35 -11.26 11.70 3.49
CA TRP A 35 -10.00 11.11 3.97
C TRP A 35 -8.87 12.14 4.07
N VAL A 36 -8.70 12.97 3.04
CA VAL A 36 -7.72 14.06 3.06
C VAL A 36 -8.02 15.03 4.20
N ALA A 37 -9.27 15.51 4.29
CA ALA A 37 -9.67 16.45 5.34
C ALA A 37 -9.59 15.84 6.75
N ALA A 38 -9.80 14.53 6.92
CA ALA A 38 -9.64 13.85 8.18
C ALA A 38 -8.16 13.78 8.59
N THR A 39 -7.28 13.38 7.66
CA THR A 39 -5.83 13.27 7.90
C THR A 39 -5.13 14.61 8.07
N GLU A 40 -5.67 15.69 7.50
CA GLU A 40 -5.20 17.06 7.76
C GLU A 40 -5.63 17.59 9.13
N ARG A 41 -6.87 17.28 9.55
CA ARG A 41 -7.38 17.70 10.87
C ARG A 41 -6.73 16.93 12.01
N ALA A 42 -6.48 15.66 11.82
CA ALA A 42 -5.80 14.79 12.76
C ALA A 42 -4.99 13.74 11.99
N ALA A 43 -3.69 13.69 12.24
CA ALA A 43 -2.85 12.62 11.73
C ALA A 43 -3.47 11.25 12.09
N LEU A 44 -3.27 10.24 11.24
CA LEU A 44 -3.68 8.90 11.59
C LEU A 44 -2.90 8.46 12.83
N SER A 45 -3.54 7.65 13.68
CA SER A 45 -2.78 6.99 14.74
C SER A 45 -1.82 5.98 14.10
N LYS A 46 -0.70 5.71 14.78
CA LYS A 46 0.31 4.75 14.32
C LYS A 46 -0.28 3.41 13.88
N ASP A 47 -1.23 2.88 14.65
CA ASP A 47 -1.89 1.61 14.34
C ASP A 47 -2.70 1.69 13.04
N ARG A 48 -3.44 2.78 12.83
CA ARG A 48 -4.22 3.00 11.60
C ARG A 48 -3.31 3.18 10.39
N SER A 49 -2.19 3.88 10.56
CA SER A 49 -1.19 4.03 9.51
C SER A 49 -0.59 2.67 9.11
N TRP A 50 -0.27 1.80 10.08
CA TRP A 50 0.21 0.44 9.81
C TRP A 50 -0.83 -0.42 9.11
N VAL A 51 -2.10 -0.35 9.52
CA VAL A 51 -3.18 -1.10 8.86
C VAL A 51 -3.37 -0.65 7.41
N LEU A 52 -3.34 0.66 7.15
CA LEU A 52 -3.43 1.17 5.79
C LEU A 52 -2.21 0.75 4.95
N LEU A 53 -1.01 0.76 5.53
CA LEU A 53 0.20 0.29 4.87
C LEU A 53 0.15 -1.21 4.54
N ALA A 54 -0.34 -2.04 5.47
CA ALA A 54 -0.54 -3.48 5.26
C ALA A 54 -1.58 -3.76 4.16
N TRP A 55 -2.63 -2.95 4.07
CA TRP A 55 -3.59 -3.03 2.97
C TRP A 55 -2.91 -2.75 1.61
N VAL A 56 -2.04 -1.74 1.54
CA VAL A 56 -1.28 -1.46 0.30
C VAL A 56 -0.35 -2.62 -0.05
N GLU A 57 0.36 -3.19 0.93
CA GLU A 57 1.21 -4.36 0.73
C GLU A 57 0.42 -5.55 0.16
N ARG A 58 -0.79 -5.78 0.67
CA ARG A 58 -1.70 -6.82 0.15
C ARG A 58 -2.16 -6.53 -1.29
N CYS A 59 -2.44 -5.27 -1.61
CA CYS A 59 -2.80 -4.84 -2.96
C CYS A 59 -1.70 -5.18 -3.97
N ALA A 60 -0.42 -5.07 -3.61
CA ALA A 60 0.67 -5.43 -4.51
C ALA A 60 0.57 -6.87 -5.01
N SER A 61 0.23 -7.82 -4.13
CA SER A 61 0.02 -9.22 -4.55
C SER A 61 -1.19 -9.36 -5.47
N LEU A 62 -2.29 -8.68 -5.16
CA LEU A 62 -3.53 -8.75 -5.94
C LEU A 62 -3.45 -8.06 -7.29
N VAL A 63 -2.62 -7.02 -7.43
CA VAL A 63 -2.39 -6.35 -8.72
C VAL A 63 -1.81 -7.32 -9.74
N VAL A 64 -0.85 -8.17 -9.34
CA VAL A 64 -0.26 -9.18 -10.23
C VAL A 64 -1.31 -10.20 -10.69
N VAL A 65 -2.17 -10.63 -9.77
CA VAL A 65 -3.23 -11.62 -10.04
C VAL A 65 -4.35 -11.04 -10.92
N THR A 66 -4.89 -9.89 -10.52
CA THR A 66 -6.15 -9.36 -11.07
C THR A 66 -5.94 -8.33 -12.18
N ARG A 67 -4.73 -7.76 -12.30
CA ARG A 67 -4.38 -6.67 -13.21
C ARG A 67 -5.30 -5.44 -13.11
N ARG A 68 -5.91 -5.24 -11.93
CA ARG A 68 -6.83 -4.11 -11.68
C ARG A 68 -6.03 -2.81 -11.50
N ALA A 69 -6.04 -1.96 -12.52
CA ALA A 69 -5.46 -0.61 -12.46
C ALA A 69 -6.02 0.24 -11.30
N GLY A 70 -7.30 0.04 -10.94
CA GLY A 70 -7.94 0.70 -9.80
C GLY A 70 -7.21 0.46 -8.47
N LEU A 71 -6.69 -0.75 -8.24
CA LEU A 71 -5.93 -1.06 -7.01
C LEU A 71 -4.63 -0.26 -6.95
N VAL A 72 -3.92 -0.08 -8.07
CA VAL A 72 -2.68 0.71 -8.12
C VAL A 72 -2.96 2.18 -7.80
N ARG A 73 -4.04 2.75 -8.36
CA ARG A 73 -4.44 4.15 -8.09
C ARG A 73 -4.80 4.36 -6.63
N THR A 74 -5.62 3.48 -6.08
CA THR A 74 -6.09 3.61 -4.70
C THR A 74 -4.96 3.30 -3.71
N ALA A 75 -4.03 2.41 -4.05
CA ALA A 75 -2.78 2.22 -3.32
C ALA A 75 -1.90 3.49 -3.33
N ALA A 76 -1.72 4.14 -4.48
CA ALA A 76 -0.95 5.38 -4.55
C ALA A 76 -1.61 6.51 -3.75
N PHE A 77 -2.94 6.62 -3.81
CA PHE A 77 -3.70 7.53 -2.94
C PHE A 77 -3.46 7.22 -1.46
N ALA A 78 -3.60 5.97 -1.03
CA ALA A 78 -3.35 5.56 0.35
C ALA A 78 -1.92 5.87 0.82
N LEU A 79 -0.90 5.57 0.01
CA LEU A 79 0.49 5.91 0.30
C LEU A 79 0.71 7.41 0.46
N SER A 80 -0.04 8.24 -0.29
CA SER A 80 0.03 9.69 -0.15
C SER A 80 -0.52 10.18 1.19
N LEU A 81 -1.56 9.53 1.73
CA LEU A 81 -2.08 9.84 3.07
C LEU A 81 -1.04 9.55 4.17
N LEU A 82 -0.14 8.59 3.93
CA LEU A 82 0.93 8.18 4.85
C LEU A 82 2.22 9.00 4.72
N ALA A 83 2.32 9.91 3.73
CA ALA A 83 3.58 10.57 3.37
C ALA A 83 4.16 11.50 4.44
N ASP A 84 3.29 12.12 5.25
CA ASP A 84 3.65 13.07 6.31
C ASP A 84 3.27 12.52 7.70
N ASP A 85 3.12 11.21 7.82
CA ASP A 85 2.53 10.56 8.99
C ASP A 85 3.59 9.99 9.94
N VAL A 86 3.15 9.38 11.04
CA VAL A 86 3.98 8.84 12.14
C VAL A 86 4.83 7.61 11.77
N LEU A 87 4.73 7.10 10.55
CA LEU A 87 5.51 5.96 10.08
C LEU A 87 6.90 6.39 9.60
N ASP A 88 7.88 5.48 9.73
CA ASP A 88 9.15 5.69 9.05
C ASP A 88 8.90 5.67 7.54
N ARG A 89 9.34 6.73 6.87
CA ARG A 89 9.25 6.85 5.41
C ARG A 89 9.87 5.65 4.70
N ARG A 90 10.87 5.00 5.28
CA ARG A 90 11.47 3.78 4.73
C ARG A 90 10.44 2.68 4.56
N ASP A 91 9.56 2.45 5.53
CA ASP A 91 8.52 1.42 5.45
C ASP A 91 7.53 1.71 4.32
N VAL A 92 7.12 2.98 4.19
CA VAL A 92 6.25 3.45 3.10
C VAL A 92 6.91 3.24 1.73
N LEU A 93 8.20 3.55 1.61
CA LEU A 93 8.96 3.36 0.37
C LEU A 93 9.15 1.89 -0.01
N LEU A 94 9.35 1.00 0.97
CA LEU A 94 9.44 -0.44 0.73
C LEU A 94 8.14 -0.97 0.10
N VAL A 95 7.00 -0.60 0.68
CA VAL A 95 5.69 -1.03 0.17
C VAL A 95 5.37 -0.37 -1.18
N ALA A 96 5.76 0.89 -1.38
CA ALA A 96 5.64 1.55 -2.69
C ALA A 96 6.43 0.81 -3.79
N SER A 97 7.63 0.30 -3.49
CA SER A 97 8.40 -0.53 -4.42
C SER A 97 7.67 -1.83 -4.77
N LEU A 98 6.93 -2.44 -3.85
CA LEU A 98 6.11 -3.62 -4.15
C LEU A 98 5.00 -3.30 -5.14
N ILE A 99 4.30 -2.18 -4.97
CA ILE A 99 3.25 -1.76 -5.92
C ILE A 99 3.84 -1.49 -7.31
N ARG A 100 5.02 -0.85 -7.37
CA ARG A 100 5.71 -0.59 -8.65
C ARG A 100 6.11 -1.91 -9.32
N ARG A 101 6.73 -2.84 -8.59
CA ARG A 101 7.06 -4.18 -9.09
C ARG A 101 5.81 -4.94 -9.54
N ALA A 102 4.73 -4.88 -8.77
CA ALA A 102 3.46 -5.51 -9.11
C ALA A 102 2.88 -4.97 -10.42
N SER A 103 2.97 -3.66 -10.62
CA SER A 103 2.50 -2.99 -11.83
C SER A 103 3.32 -3.43 -13.05
N GLU A 104 4.63 -3.54 -12.91
CA GLU A 104 5.52 -4.08 -13.96
C GLU A 104 5.13 -5.52 -14.35
N LEU A 105 5.00 -6.41 -13.36
CA LEU A 105 4.59 -7.81 -13.56
C LEU A 105 3.20 -7.93 -14.19
N ALA A 106 2.30 -6.97 -13.92
CA ALA A 106 0.96 -6.89 -14.47
C ALA A 106 0.87 -6.13 -15.81
N ALA A 107 1.99 -5.61 -16.33
CA ALA A 107 2.06 -4.74 -17.51
C ALA A 107 1.17 -3.48 -17.40
N LEU A 108 1.12 -2.87 -16.21
CA LEU A 108 0.40 -1.63 -15.92
C LEU A 108 1.35 -0.43 -15.86
N ASP A 109 0.92 0.72 -16.36
CA ASP A 109 1.66 1.98 -16.25
C ASP A 109 1.57 2.54 -14.82
N PHE A 110 2.52 2.15 -13.98
CA PHE A 110 2.64 2.65 -12.61
C PHE A 110 2.71 4.17 -12.54
N ALA A 111 3.43 4.84 -13.46
CA ALA A 111 3.65 6.27 -13.37
C ALA A 111 2.37 7.06 -13.62
N SER A 112 1.58 6.67 -14.62
CA SER A 112 0.26 7.25 -14.89
C SER A 112 -0.70 6.99 -13.73
N LEU A 113 -0.82 5.74 -13.28
CA LEU A 113 -1.76 5.36 -12.22
C LEU A 113 -1.39 5.97 -10.86
N ALA A 114 -0.09 6.07 -10.54
CA ALA A 114 0.36 6.75 -9.33
C ALA A 114 0.06 8.25 -9.39
N THR A 115 0.15 8.87 -10.57
CA THR A 115 -0.24 10.27 -10.77
C THR A 115 -1.73 10.46 -10.49
N GLU A 116 -2.60 9.67 -11.13
CA GLU A 116 -4.06 9.71 -10.90
C GLU A 116 -4.43 9.51 -9.42
N GLY A 117 -3.79 8.54 -8.75
CA GLY A 117 -4.02 8.28 -7.33
C GLY A 117 -3.57 9.44 -6.42
N CYS A 118 -2.39 9.98 -6.67
CA CYS A 118 -1.84 11.09 -5.90
C CYS A 118 -2.63 12.41 -6.10
N GLU A 119 -3.14 12.68 -7.30
CA GLU A 119 -3.93 13.89 -7.57
C GLU A 119 -5.13 14.03 -6.64
N ARG A 120 -5.74 12.90 -6.26
CA ARG A 120 -6.87 12.84 -5.30
C ARG A 120 -6.50 13.34 -3.90
N ALA A 121 -5.22 13.40 -3.56
CA ALA A 121 -4.71 13.90 -2.28
C ALA A 121 -4.13 15.34 -2.35
N GLY A 122 -4.31 16.05 -3.47
CA GLY A 122 -3.90 17.45 -3.60
C GLY A 122 -2.39 17.68 -3.41
N GLU A 123 -2.02 18.68 -2.60
CA GLU A 123 -0.60 19.04 -2.38
C GLU A 123 0.18 17.91 -1.72
N ARG A 124 -0.42 17.22 -0.75
CA ARG A 124 0.18 16.04 -0.12
C ARG A 124 0.50 14.96 -1.16
N GLY A 125 -0.41 14.72 -2.08
CA GLY A 125 -0.21 13.82 -3.21
C GLY A 125 0.88 14.26 -4.18
N ARG A 126 1.05 15.56 -4.43
CA ARG A 126 2.16 16.05 -5.28
C ARG A 126 3.52 15.79 -4.65
N ARG A 127 3.67 16.06 -3.34
CA ARG A 127 4.89 15.71 -2.58
C ARG A 127 5.11 14.20 -2.57
N CYS A 128 4.02 13.47 -2.30
CA CYS A 128 3.70 12.09 -2.67
C CYS A 128 4.52 11.51 -3.84
N LEU A 129 4.08 11.99 -5.00
CA LEU A 129 4.43 11.51 -6.31
C LEU A 129 5.93 11.69 -6.63
N ALA A 130 6.53 12.77 -6.12
CA ALA A 130 7.94 13.08 -6.37
C ALA A 130 8.90 11.98 -5.90
N TRP A 131 8.55 11.25 -4.83
CA TRP A 131 9.33 10.12 -4.36
C TRP A 131 8.81 8.78 -4.90
N LEU A 132 7.49 8.61 -5.10
CA LEU A 132 6.95 7.41 -5.75
C LEU A 132 7.57 7.17 -7.13
N ARG A 133 7.81 8.22 -7.91
CA ARG A 133 8.49 8.09 -9.23
C ARG A 133 9.93 7.57 -9.13
N LYS A 134 10.56 7.68 -7.96
CA LYS A 134 11.95 7.28 -7.71
C LYS A 134 12.09 5.93 -7.01
N VAL A 135 10.98 5.30 -6.58
CA VAL A 135 11.06 3.99 -5.92
C VAL A 135 11.55 2.95 -6.92
N PRO A 136 12.48 2.05 -6.52
CA PRO A 136 12.92 0.97 -7.40
C PRO A 136 11.77 0.07 -7.84
N GLU A 137 11.85 -0.47 -9.06
CA GLU A 137 10.95 -1.51 -9.60
C GLU A 137 11.33 -2.93 -9.20
N ARG A 138 12.30 -3.10 -8.30
CA ARG A 138 12.69 -4.41 -7.76
C ARG A 138 11.97 -4.70 -6.45
N THR A 139 11.72 -5.97 -6.18
CA THR A 139 11.26 -6.42 -4.85
C THR A 139 12.29 -6.03 -3.78
N PRO A 140 11.88 -5.37 -2.69
CA PRO A 140 12.79 -5.06 -1.59
C PRO A 140 13.34 -6.33 -0.94
N SER A 141 14.56 -6.27 -0.38
CA SER A 141 15.20 -7.43 0.28
C SER A 141 14.45 -7.97 1.50
N THR A 142 13.54 -7.18 2.07
CA THR A 142 12.64 -7.59 3.15
C THR A 142 11.47 -8.45 2.66
N HIS A 143 11.34 -8.66 1.35
CA HIS A 143 10.26 -9.41 0.74
C HIS A 143 10.78 -10.44 -0.28
N THR A 144 9.98 -11.48 -0.49
CA THR A 144 10.17 -12.47 -1.55
C THR A 144 8.95 -12.53 -2.44
N GLU A 145 9.18 -12.69 -3.74
CA GLU A 145 8.16 -13.08 -4.72
C GLU A 145 7.95 -14.59 -4.65
N SER A 146 6.70 -15.05 -4.59
CA SER A 146 6.37 -16.48 -4.56
C SER A 146 5.09 -16.77 -5.33
N GLY A 147 5.01 -17.97 -5.93
CA GLY A 147 3.88 -18.38 -6.76
C GLY A 147 3.86 -17.76 -8.16
N SER A 148 2.84 -18.10 -8.94
CA SER A 148 2.59 -17.59 -10.29
C SER A 148 1.10 -17.54 -10.59
N GLY A 149 0.71 -16.73 -11.59
CA GLY A 149 -0.70 -16.54 -11.95
C GLY A 149 -1.56 -16.15 -10.75
N ASP A 150 -2.66 -16.87 -10.55
CA ASP A 150 -3.62 -16.62 -9.46
C ASP A 150 -3.07 -16.90 -8.04
N GLY A 151 -1.94 -17.61 -7.96
CA GLY A 151 -1.26 -17.92 -6.70
C GLY A 151 -0.17 -16.93 -6.30
N PHE A 152 0.10 -15.90 -7.10
CA PHE A 152 1.21 -14.97 -6.84
C PHE A 152 1.04 -14.21 -5.53
N ARG A 153 2.11 -14.12 -4.73
CA ARG A 153 2.18 -13.33 -3.50
C ARG A 153 3.56 -12.76 -3.25
N PHE A 154 3.60 -11.51 -2.80
CA PHE A 154 4.71 -10.99 -2.03
C PHE A 154 4.57 -11.46 -0.58
N ARG A 155 5.66 -11.89 0.03
CA ARG A 155 5.72 -12.23 1.45
C ARG A 155 6.90 -11.55 2.10
N ARG A 156 6.71 -11.01 3.30
CA ARG A 156 7.83 -10.57 4.13
C ARG A 156 8.74 -11.77 4.40
N VAL A 157 10.04 -11.57 4.23
CA VAL A 157 11.04 -12.55 4.66
C VAL A 157 10.96 -12.60 6.19
N PRO A 158 10.86 -13.79 6.80
CA PRO A 158 10.95 -13.89 8.25
C PRO A 158 12.22 -13.20 8.72
N SER A 159 12.14 -12.40 9.79
CA SER A 159 13.33 -12.04 10.56
C SER A 159 13.82 -13.35 11.17
N GLY A 160 14.69 -14.08 10.46
CA GLY A 160 15.21 -15.35 10.95
C GLY A 160 15.93 -15.12 12.29
N PRO A 161 15.90 -16.08 13.22
CA PRO A 161 16.98 -16.18 14.20
C PRO A 161 18.29 -16.27 13.41
N ASP A 162 19.37 -15.68 13.95
CA ASP A 162 20.71 -15.67 13.37
C ASP A 162 20.96 -16.89 12.49
N SER A 163 21.43 -16.67 11.26
CA SER A 163 22.10 -17.69 10.47
C SER A 163 23.32 -18.16 11.25
N VAL A 164 23.12 -19.01 12.26
CA VAL A 164 24.19 -19.73 12.93
C VAL A 164 24.76 -20.71 11.93
N GLU A 165 26.05 -20.50 11.69
CA GLU A 165 27.00 -21.40 11.06
C GLU A 165 26.70 -22.87 11.36
N GLY A 166 26.86 -23.69 10.33
CA GLY A 166 26.76 -25.14 10.43
C GLY A 166 27.29 -25.85 9.19
N GLN A 167 28.42 -25.38 8.65
CA GLN A 167 29.31 -26.28 7.90
C GLN A 167 30.26 -26.91 8.93
N ALA A 168 30.00 -28.18 9.26
CA ALA A 168 31.00 -29.17 9.62
C ALA A 168 30.37 -30.57 9.46
#